data_AF-A0A1E4RUE2-F1
#
_entry.id   AF-A0A1E4RUE2-F1
#
_cell.length_a   1.000
_cell.length_b   1.000
_cell.length_c   1.000
_cell.angle_alpha   90.00
_cell.angle_beta   90.00
_cell.angle_gamma   90.00
#
_symmetry.space_group_name_H-M   'P 1'
#
loop_
_entity.id
_entity.type
_entity.pdbx_description
1 polymer ?
#
loop_
_entity_poly.entity_id
_entity_poly.type
_entity_poly.pdbx_seq_one_letter_code
_entity_poly.pdbx_strand_id
1 'polypeptide(L)'
;MELHVWGTPSEISLLSPQSIAIYWYMSLCVPSELYEVVTSCNTDLSLSGQLPTLICHGEGTQYDGLLDILRYLDQQGFSLDTGLLKEQRAINEGLVLYVEDKFQLITDYCLFLNKSNYEQYTRSLYSKYLPFPMQYNAPIVARSRAKLNCERIGLKVEDKSQVTEEMMKNVPSVSKIHRMKYESMIEDKLLMKNSVTNMSCLRQLNEYVGRVLELQAELNANHEGDTLGLFGENRLTSGDLIILAHIYVWTRAALPDQFIKTFLDKSYPHISTQLEHLLQERINPATDHVQIRLPSFTESPNLFNSIKHLVI
;
A
#
# COMPACT_ATOMS: atom_id res chain seq x y z
N MET A 1 2.04 -14.02 -19.33
CA MET A 1 2.35 -12.67 -18.79
C MET A 1 2.96 -12.86 -17.41
N GLU A 2 3.93 -12.04 -17.02
CA GLU A 2 4.58 -12.17 -15.70
C GLU A 2 4.33 -10.93 -14.87
N LEU A 3 3.65 -11.09 -13.72
CA LEU A 3 3.40 -10.00 -12.78
C LEU A 3 4.49 -10.00 -11.71
N HIS A 4 5.35 -8.98 -11.72
CA HIS A 4 6.42 -8.78 -10.75
C HIS A 4 5.94 -7.94 -9.57
N VAL A 5 6.05 -8.51 -8.36
CA VAL A 5 5.56 -7.89 -7.12
C VAL A 5 6.54 -8.00 -5.96
N TRP A 6 6.30 -7.23 -4.90
CA TRP A 6 6.92 -7.44 -3.59
C TRP A 6 6.26 -8.63 -2.87
N GLY A 7 7.03 -9.53 -2.28
CA GLY A 7 6.48 -10.63 -1.50
C GLY A 7 7.42 -11.80 -1.31
N THR A 8 6.87 -12.89 -0.79
CA THR A 8 7.47 -14.22 -0.80
C THR A 8 6.58 -15.17 -1.62
N PRO A 9 7.06 -16.36 -2.00
CA PRO A 9 6.25 -17.34 -2.73
C PRO A 9 4.95 -17.74 -2.02
N SER A 10 4.86 -17.51 -0.72
CA SER A 10 3.70 -17.81 0.10
C SER A 10 2.70 -16.65 0.23
N GLU A 11 3.15 -15.40 0.11
CA GLU A 11 2.31 -14.23 0.41
C GLU A 11 2.84 -12.97 -0.30
N ILE A 12 1.92 -12.18 -0.85
CA ILE A 12 2.24 -10.86 -1.40
C ILE A 12 2.47 -9.87 -0.26
N SER A 13 3.46 -9.00 -0.43
CA SER A 13 3.84 -8.05 0.60
C SER A 13 2.78 -6.95 0.81
N LEU A 14 2.58 -6.58 2.07
CA LEU A 14 1.78 -5.42 2.46
C LEU A 14 2.45 -4.07 2.12
N LEU A 15 3.68 -4.08 1.60
CA LEU A 15 4.42 -2.88 1.22
C LEU A 15 3.77 -2.11 0.05
N SER A 16 3.04 -2.82 -0.82
CA SER A 16 2.42 -2.21 -2.01
C SER A 16 0.96 -2.67 -2.12
N PRO A 17 0.00 -1.83 -1.68
CA PRO A 17 -1.43 -2.08 -1.91
C PRO A 17 -1.75 -2.27 -3.39
N GLN A 18 -1.05 -1.56 -4.28
CA GLN A 18 -1.19 -1.70 -5.73
C GLN A 18 -0.86 -3.12 -6.20
N SER A 19 0.22 -3.72 -5.69
CA SER A 19 0.57 -5.11 -6.02
C SER A 19 -0.52 -6.09 -5.58
N ILE A 20 -1.12 -5.85 -4.41
CA ILE A 20 -2.22 -6.67 -3.88
C ILE A 20 -3.47 -6.49 -4.76
N ALA A 21 -3.82 -5.26 -5.12
CA ALA A 21 -4.99 -4.96 -5.94
C ALA A 21 -4.90 -5.60 -7.33
N ILE A 22 -3.74 -5.50 -8.00
CA ILE A 22 -3.53 -6.13 -9.32
C ILE A 22 -3.55 -7.65 -9.21
N TYR A 23 -2.94 -8.20 -8.17
CA TYR A 23 -2.99 -9.63 -7.93
C TYR A 23 -4.44 -10.13 -7.81
N TRP A 24 -5.26 -9.46 -7.00
CA TRP A 24 -6.67 -9.79 -6.87
C TRP A 24 -7.43 -9.59 -8.18
N TYR A 25 -7.15 -8.49 -8.89
CA TYR A 25 -7.77 -8.20 -10.19
C TYR A 25 -7.50 -9.32 -11.19
N MET A 26 -6.23 -9.67 -11.39
CA MET A 26 -5.82 -10.73 -12.31
C MET A 26 -6.35 -12.11 -11.88
N SER A 27 -6.43 -12.38 -10.58
CA SER A 27 -7.01 -13.62 -10.05
C SER A 27 -8.50 -13.76 -10.40
N LEU A 28 -9.22 -12.64 -10.52
CA LEU A 28 -10.65 -12.64 -10.79
C LEU A 28 -10.99 -12.60 -12.29
N CYS A 29 -10.16 -11.97 -13.14
CA CYS A 29 -10.48 -11.77 -14.56
C CYS A 29 -9.58 -12.52 -15.55
N VAL A 30 -8.36 -12.90 -15.17
CA VAL A 30 -7.40 -13.56 -16.07
C VAL A 30 -7.36 -15.06 -15.75
N PRO A 31 -7.52 -15.94 -16.75
CA PRO A 31 -7.27 -17.37 -16.58
C PRO A 31 -5.86 -17.63 -16.03
N SER A 32 -5.75 -18.50 -15.03
CA SER A 32 -4.49 -18.76 -14.32
C SER A 32 -3.39 -19.36 -15.20
N GLU A 33 -3.72 -19.90 -16.38
CA GLU A 33 -2.71 -20.40 -17.33
C GLU A 33 -2.03 -19.29 -18.15
N LEU A 34 -2.62 -18.09 -18.20
CA LEU A 34 -2.13 -16.99 -19.05
C LEU A 34 -1.15 -16.07 -18.32
N TYR A 35 -1.02 -16.21 -17.01
CA TYR A 35 -0.10 -15.40 -16.22
C TYR A 35 0.51 -16.15 -15.06
N GLU A 36 1.65 -15.64 -14.60
CA GLU A 36 2.30 -16.09 -13.38
C GLU A 36 2.68 -14.88 -12.53
N VAL A 37 2.70 -15.09 -11.21
CA VAL A 37 3.09 -14.05 -10.25
C VAL A 37 4.50 -14.35 -9.76
N VAL A 38 5.39 -13.38 -9.95
CA VAL A 38 6.80 -13.50 -9.60
C VAL A 38 7.10 -12.54 -8.46
N THR A 39 7.51 -13.07 -7.30
CA THR A 39 7.95 -12.24 -6.18
C THR A 39 9.40 -11.80 -6.36
N SER A 40 9.66 -11.02 -7.42
CA SER A 40 11.01 -10.58 -7.77
C SER A 40 11.60 -9.62 -6.76
N CYS A 41 10.78 -8.78 -6.11
CA CYS A 41 11.24 -7.74 -5.19
C CYS A 41 12.33 -6.84 -5.79
N ASN A 42 12.42 -6.77 -7.11
CA ASN A 42 13.45 -6.05 -7.84
C ASN A 42 12.84 -4.89 -8.61
N THR A 43 13.05 -3.68 -8.13
CA THR A 43 12.57 -2.44 -8.78
C THR A 43 13.32 -2.12 -10.06
N ASP A 44 14.51 -2.69 -10.27
CA ASP A 44 15.34 -2.40 -11.45
C ASP A 44 14.75 -3.04 -12.73
N LEU A 45 13.82 -3.99 -12.57
CA LEU A 45 13.01 -4.53 -13.67
C LEU A 45 11.99 -3.52 -14.18
N SER A 46 11.57 -2.58 -13.34
CA SER A 46 10.61 -1.54 -13.70
C SER A 46 11.32 -0.34 -14.35
N LEU A 47 10.80 0.18 -15.47
CA LEU A 47 11.30 1.43 -16.05
C LEU A 47 10.98 2.61 -15.12
N SER A 48 9.86 2.53 -14.38
CA SER A 48 9.49 3.52 -13.37
C SER A 48 10.27 3.39 -12.05
N GLY A 49 10.98 2.29 -11.85
CA GLY A 49 11.63 1.96 -10.58
C GLY A 49 10.63 1.64 -9.45
N GLN A 50 9.42 1.18 -9.79
CA GLN A 50 8.37 0.82 -8.84
C GLN A 50 7.76 -0.53 -9.19
N LEU A 51 7.23 -1.23 -8.18
CA LEU A 51 6.43 -2.44 -8.38
C LEU A 51 5.01 -2.15 -7.88
N PRO A 52 3.96 -2.66 -8.55
CA PRO A 52 3.98 -3.79 -9.49
C PRO A 52 4.36 -3.44 -10.94
N THR A 53 4.90 -4.44 -11.66
CA THR A 53 5.21 -4.37 -13.09
C THR A 53 4.70 -5.63 -13.80
N LEU A 54 4.10 -5.48 -14.97
CA LEU A 54 3.68 -6.58 -15.84
C LEU A 54 4.61 -6.68 -17.05
N ILE A 55 5.24 -7.85 -17.24
CA ILE A 55 6.10 -8.14 -18.39
C ILE A 55 5.40 -9.11 -19.33
N CYS A 56 5.29 -8.74 -20.60
CA CYS A 56 4.67 -9.53 -21.65
C CYS A 56 5.73 -10.06 -22.62
N HIS A 57 6.34 -11.20 -22.31
CA HIS A 57 7.43 -11.80 -23.11
C HIS A 57 7.09 -12.00 -24.59
N GLY A 58 5.83 -12.26 -24.92
CA GLY A 58 5.39 -12.45 -26.31
C GLY A 58 5.44 -11.17 -27.17
N GLU A 59 5.22 -10.00 -26.57
CA GLU A 59 5.17 -8.71 -27.26
C GLU A 59 6.42 -7.85 -27.00
N GLY A 60 7.24 -8.23 -26.01
CA GLY A 60 8.39 -7.44 -25.57
C GLY A 60 8.00 -6.13 -24.89
N THR A 61 6.75 -6.02 -24.43
CA THR A 61 6.21 -4.82 -23.76
C THR A 61 6.21 -4.97 -22.25
N GLN A 62 6.31 -3.84 -21.56
CA GLN A 62 6.28 -3.75 -20.11
C GLN A 62 5.34 -2.62 -19.68
N TYR A 63 4.55 -2.87 -18.64
CA TYR A 63 3.61 -1.91 -18.06
C TYR A 63 3.90 -1.78 -16.57
N ASP A 64 4.11 -0.54 -16.11
CA ASP A 64 4.51 -0.23 -14.74
C ASP A 64 3.38 0.46 -13.97
N GLY A 65 3.11 0.02 -12.75
CA GLY A 65 2.10 0.63 -11.88
C GLY A 65 0.66 0.21 -12.20
N LEU A 66 -0.24 0.56 -11.28
CA LEU A 66 -1.63 0.09 -11.29
C LEU A 66 -2.38 0.44 -12.58
N LEU A 67 -2.40 1.72 -12.95
CA LEU A 67 -3.23 2.22 -14.05
C LEU A 67 -2.82 1.65 -15.41
N ASP A 68 -1.52 1.60 -15.69
CA ASP A 68 -1.02 1.14 -16.99
C ASP A 68 -1.27 -0.37 -17.15
N ILE A 69 -1.10 -1.14 -16.08
CA ILE A 69 -1.41 -2.57 -16.07
C ILE A 69 -2.92 -2.79 -16.27
N LEU A 70 -3.79 -2.06 -15.55
CA LEU A 70 -5.24 -2.17 -15.71
C LEU A 70 -5.69 -1.81 -17.13
N ARG A 71 -5.13 -0.74 -17.72
CA ARG A 71 -5.42 -0.34 -19.10
C ARG A 71 -5.02 -1.40 -20.10
N TYR A 72 -3.84 -2.00 -19.93
CA TYR A 72 -3.41 -3.08 -20.80
C TYR A 72 -4.32 -4.32 -20.67
N LEU A 73 -4.64 -4.74 -19.45
CA LEU A 73 -5.52 -5.90 -19.23
C LEU A 73 -6.90 -5.69 -19.85
N ASP A 74 -7.44 -4.47 -19.75
CA ASP A 74 -8.70 -4.11 -20.38
C ASP A 74 -8.63 -4.15 -21.92
N GLN A 75 -7.53 -3.69 -22.52
CA GLN A 75 -7.31 -3.80 -23.97
C GLN A 75 -7.25 -5.26 -24.45
N GLN A 76 -6.75 -6.17 -23.61
CA GLN A 76 -6.73 -7.61 -23.87
C GLN A 76 -8.08 -8.30 -23.59
N GLY A 77 -9.10 -7.55 -23.15
CA GLY A 77 -10.43 -8.07 -22.83
C GLY A 77 -10.58 -8.67 -21.43
N PHE A 78 -9.55 -8.58 -20.59
CA PHE A 78 -9.58 -9.05 -19.20
C PHE A 78 -10.00 -7.91 -18.27
N SER A 79 -11.30 -7.60 -18.24
CA SER A 79 -11.80 -6.45 -17.49
C SER A 79 -12.99 -6.75 -16.60
N LEU A 80 -12.82 -6.44 -15.31
CA LEU A 80 -13.89 -6.46 -14.31
C LEU A 80 -14.91 -5.33 -14.53
N ASP A 81 -14.53 -4.31 -15.31
CA ASP A 81 -15.31 -3.10 -15.51
C ASP A 81 -16.18 -3.17 -16.78
N THR A 82 -16.23 -4.33 -17.46
CA THR A 82 -16.95 -4.54 -18.72
C THR A 82 -18.46 -4.30 -18.64
N GLY A 83 -19.06 -4.53 -17.46
CA GLY A 83 -20.48 -4.32 -17.22
C GLY A 83 -20.89 -2.87 -16.94
N LEU A 84 -19.93 -1.96 -16.79
CA LEU A 84 -20.20 -0.58 -16.39
C LEU A 84 -20.63 0.28 -17.59
N LEU A 85 -21.60 1.17 -17.36
CA LEU A 85 -21.94 2.24 -18.30
C LEU A 85 -20.75 3.19 -18.46
N LYS A 86 -20.68 3.92 -19.58
CA LYS A 86 -19.57 4.86 -19.86
C LYS A 86 -19.35 5.87 -18.74
N GLU A 87 -20.43 6.36 -18.14
CA GLU A 87 -20.40 7.30 -17.01
C GLU A 87 -19.86 6.64 -15.75
N GLN A 88 -20.36 5.46 -15.39
CA GLN A 88 -19.88 4.67 -14.24
C GLN A 88 -18.40 4.30 -14.40
N ARG A 89 -17.97 3.98 -15.62
CA ARG A 89 -16.57 3.68 -15.92
C ARG A 89 -15.65 4.88 -15.71
N ALA A 90 -16.08 6.08 -16.11
CA ALA A 90 -15.34 7.30 -15.86
C ALA A 90 -15.25 7.62 -14.36
N ILE A 91 -16.34 7.40 -13.62
CA ILE A 91 -16.36 7.54 -12.15
C ILE A 91 -15.40 6.53 -11.51
N ASN A 92 -15.41 5.27 -11.95
CA ASN A 92 -14.52 4.22 -11.45
C ASN A 92 -13.04 4.56 -11.71
N GLU A 93 -12.67 5.01 -12.91
CA GLU A 93 -11.30 5.45 -13.20
C GLU A 93 -10.90 6.66 -12.32
N GLY A 94 -11.81 7.63 -12.16
CA GLY A 94 -11.62 8.76 -11.25
C GLY A 94 -11.42 8.33 -9.79
N LEU A 95 -12.12 7.28 -9.37
CA LEU A 95 -11.98 6.72 -8.03
C LEU A 95 -10.63 5.99 -7.85
N VAL A 96 -10.20 5.19 -8.82
CA VAL A 96 -8.87 4.54 -8.77
C VAL A 96 -7.80 5.60 -8.60
N LEU A 97 -7.85 6.69 -9.38
CA LEU A 97 -6.94 7.84 -9.24
C LEU A 97 -7.03 8.51 -7.87
N TYR A 98 -8.25 8.69 -7.36
CA TYR A 98 -8.48 9.30 -6.05
C TYR A 98 -7.87 8.47 -4.93
N VAL A 99 -8.02 7.15 -4.98
CA VAL A 99 -7.49 6.21 -3.99
C VAL A 99 -5.95 6.17 -4.07
N GLU A 100 -5.40 6.08 -5.29
CA GLU A 100 -3.96 6.14 -5.54
C GLU A 100 -3.31 7.44 -5.02
N ASP A 101 -4.02 8.58 -5.10
CA ASP A 101 -3.50 9.85 -4.56
C ASP A 101 -3.75 10.00 -3.06
N LYS A 102 -4.93 9.61 -2.52
CA LYS A 102 -5.30 9.90 -1.12
C LYS A 102 -5.03 8.76 -0.15
N PHE A 103 -5.43 7.54 -0.49
CA PHE A 103 -5.28 6.38 0.40
C PHE A 103 -3.81 5.93 0.44
N GLN A 104 -3.07 6.10 -0.65
CA GLN A 104 -1.63 5.85 -0.65
C GLN A 104 -0.91 6.74 0.39
N LEU A 105 -1.30 8.00 0.58
CA LEU A 105 -0.70 8.88 1.59
C LEU A 105 -0.91 8.39 3.02
N ILE A 106 -2.09 7.86 3.31
CA ILE A 106 -2.39 7.26 4.62
C ILE A 106 -1.58 5.98 4.81
N THR A 107 -1.42 5.19 3.75
CA THR A 107 -0.62 3.95 3.77
C THR A 107 0.87 4.25 3.95
N ASP A 108 1.41 5.22 3.22
CA ASP A 108 2.77 5.72 3.34
C ASP A 108 3.06 6.16 4.78
N TYR A 109 2.12 6.91 5.38
CA TYR A 109 2.23 7.31 6.77
C TYR A 109 2.25 6.10 7.71
N CYS A 110 1.28 5.20 7.56
CA CYS A 110 1.11 4.03 8.43
C CYS A 110 2.32 3.09 8.41
N LEU A 111 2.90 2.83 7.23
CA LEU A 111 3.98 1.86 7.07
C LEU A 111 5.38 2.46 7.29
N PHE A 112 5.63 3.69 6.86
CA PHE A 112 6.99 4.25 6.82
C PHE A 112 7.26 5.37 7.83
N LEU A 113 6.23 6.12 8.22
CA LEU A 113 6.38 7.29 9.08
C LEU A 113 6.00 6.99 10.53
N ASN A 114 4.99 6.14 10.77
CA ASN A 114 4.72 5.63 12.09
C ASN A 114 5.95 4.85 12.60
N LYS A 115 6.56 5.37 13.68
CA LYS A 115 7.80 4.82 14.23
C LYS A 115 7.66 3.35 14.62
N SER A 116 6.56 2.98 15.28
CA SER A 116 6.33 1.62 15.77
C SER A 116 6.25 0.64 14.60
N ASN A 117 5.43 0.97 13.59
CA ASN A 117 5.26 0.14 12.40
C ASN A 117 6.55 0.04 11.58
N TYR A 118 7.25 1.15 11.37
CA TYR A 118 8.46 1.13 10.56
C TYR A 118 9.60 0.32 11.22
N GLU A 119 9.87 0.56 12.51
CA GLU A 119 11.00 -0.07 13.20
C GLU A 119 10.79 -1.55 13.47
N GLN A 120 9.57 -1.96 13.84
CA GLN A 120 9.28 -3.33 14.26
C GLN A 120 8.76 -4.22 13.12
N TYR A 121 8.18 -3.63 12.06
CA TYR A 121 7.59 -4.38 10.95
C TYR A 121 8.27 -4.04 9.61
N THR A 122 8.00 -2.87 9.06
CA THR A 122 8.33 -2.50 7.66
C THR A 122 9.81 -2.62 7.33
N ARG A 123 10.70 -2.12 8.19
CA ARG A 123 12.15 -2.16 7.94
C ARG A 123 12.68 -3.60 7.86
N SER A 124 12.16 -4.50 8.69
CA SER A 124 12.59 -5.89 8.73
C SER A 124 12.12 -6.70 7.53
N LEU A 125 11.03 -6.27 6.87
CA LEU A 125 10.53 -6.92 5.66
C LEU A 125 11.54 -6.83 4.51
N TYR A 126 12.21 -5.70 4.34
CA TYR A 126 13.21 -5.53 3.28
C TYR A 126 14.37 -6.51 3.40
N SER A 127 14.74 -6.92 4.62
CA SER A 127 15.75 -7.97 4.84
C SER A 127 15.30 -9.36 4.39
N LYS A 128 13.98 -9.60 4.31
CA LYS A 128 13.42 -10.86 3.78
C LYS A 128 13.36 -10.87 2.26
N TYR A 129 13.17 -9.71 1.65
CA TYR A 129 12.94 -9.57 0.21
C TYR A 129 14.22 -9.28 -0.59
N LEU A 130 15.20 -8.60 0.01
CA LEU A 130 16.40 -8.14 -0.66
C LEU A 130 17.65 -8.78 -0.05
N PRO A 131 18.65 -9.17 -0.86
CA PRO A 131 19.90 -9.65 -0.35
C PRO A 131 20.77 -8.53 0.21
N PHE A 132 21.79 -8.91 0.97
CA PHE A 132 22.87 -8.01 1.34
C PHE A 132 23.65 -7.55 0.09
N PRO A 133 23.99 -6.25 -0.07
CA PRO A 133 23.75 -5.13 0.84
C PRO A 133 22.48 -4.30 0.54
N MET A 134 21.71 -4.64 -0.48
CA MET A 134 20.59 -3.85 -1.01
C MET A 134 19.47 -3.59 0.02
N GLN A 135 19.28 -4.53 0.96
CA GLN A 135 18.32 -4.44 2.05
C GLN A 135 18.42 -3.18 2.93
N TYR A 136 19.57 -2.49 2.98
CA TYR A 136 19.74 -1.29 3.82
C TYR A 136 19.30 -0.01 3.12
N ASN A 137 19.53 0.09 1.81
CA ASN A 137 19.26 1.32 1.06
C ASN A 137 17.76 1.46 0.70
N ALA A 138 17.15 0.37 0.24
CA ALA A 138 15.74 0.35 -0.17
C ALA A 138 14.76 0.92 0.88
N PRO A 139 14.78 0.50 2.17
CA PRO A 139 13.87 1.05 3.18
C PRO A 139 14.14 2.52 3.51
N ILE A 140 15.36 3.03 3.30
CA ILE A 140 15.70 4.44 3.50
C ILE A 140 15.10 5.27 2.37
N VAL A 141 15.28 4.84 1.12
CA VAL A 141 14.72 5.50 -0.06
C VAL A 141 13.19 5.51 0.01
N ALA A 142 12.57 4.37 0.31
CA ALA A 142 11.11 4.26 0.44
C ALA A 142 10.58 5.18 1.54
N ARG A 143 11.23 5.22 2.71
CA ARG A 143 10.84 6.12 3.80
C ARG A 143 11.01 7.60 3.43
N SER A 144 12.05 7.94 2.69
CA SER A 144 12.27 9.32 2.23
C SER A 144 11.17 9.78 1.27
N ARG A 145 10.73 8.89 0.35
CA ARG A 145 9.62 9.14 -0.56
C ARG A 145 8.30 9.32 0.21
N ALA A 146 8.01 8.42 1.15
CA ALA A 146 6.83 8.53 2.01
C ALA A 146 6.83 9.84 2.82
N LYS A 147 7.99 10.27 3.35
CA LYS A 147 8.13 11.56 4.04
C LYS A 147 7.75 12.73 3.15
N LEU A 148 8.29 12.78 1.93
CA LEU A 148 7.97 13.84 0.97
C LEU A 148 6.48 13.87 0.59
N ASN A 149 5.86 12.70 0.43
CA ASN A 149 4.45 12.57 0.11
C ASN A 149 3.56 13.07 1.27
N CYS A 150 3.79 12.57 2.49
CA CYS A 150 3.00 12.91 3.67
C CYS A 150 3.19 14.37 4.12
N GLU A 151 4.36 14.98 3.86
CA GLU A 151 4.57 16.40 4.13
C GLU A 151 3.60 17.31 3.35
N ARG A 152 3.17 16.89 2.15
CA ARG A 152 2.20 17.64 1.32
C ARG A 152 0.83 17.80 2.00
N ILE A 153 0.46 16.83 2.83
CA ILE A 153 -0.80 16.82 3.58
C ILE A 153 -0.61 17.19 5.06
N GLY A 154 0.56 17.71 5.41
CA GLY A 154 0.88 18.17 6.76
C GLY A 154 1.12 17.06 7.78
N LEU A 155 1.26 15.81 7.35
CA LEU A 155 1.65 14.69 8.22
C LEU A 155 3.17 14.67 8.35
N LYS A 156 3.68 15.34 9.39
CA LYS A 156 5.11 15.48 9.64
C LYS A 156 5.55 14.57 10.77
N VAL A 157 6.66 13.85 10.55
CA VAL A 157 7.38 13.15 11.61
C VAL A 157 8.54 14.02 12.06
N GLU A 158 8.60 14.22 13.36
CA GLU A 158 9.63 15.04 13.99
C GLU A 158 10.86 14.20 14.30
N ASP A 159 12.02 14.68 13.87
CA ASP A 159 13.27 13.99 14.10
C ASP A 159 13.70 14.20 15.56
N LYS A 160 14.06 13.09 16.25
CA LYS A 160 14.50 13.13 17.66
C LYS A 160 15.59 14.19 17.84
N SER A 161 16.56 14.27 16.92
CA SER A 161 17.63 15.28 16.94
C SER A 161 17.12 16.71 17.01
N GLN A 162 16.13 17.08 16.22
CA GLN A 162 15.56 18.43 16.20
C GLN A 162 14.89 18.77 17.53
N VAL A 163 14.10 17.85 18.08
CA VAL A 163 13.48 18.01 19.40
C VAL A 163 14.53 18.08 20.51
N THR A 164 15.62 17.33 20.37
CA THR A 164 16.74 17.33 21.31
C THR A 164 17.43 18.69 21.30
N GLU A 165 17.74 19.24 20.11
CA GLU A 165 18.32 20.58 19.96
C GLU A 165 17.42 21.69 20.50
N GLU A 166 16.12 21.66 20.22
CA GLU A 166 15.16 22.61 20.79
C GLU A 166 15.18 22.62 22.32
N MET A 167 15.24 21.44 22.94
CA MET A 167 15.20 21.31 24.39
C MET A 167 16.57 21.56 25.05
N MET A 168 17.68 21.29 24.35
CA MET A 168 19.04 21.47 24.85
C MET A 168 19.58 22.91 24.70
N LYS A 169 18.98 23.75 23.85
CA LYS A 169 19.39 25.16 23.65
C LYS A 169 19.46 25.99 24.94
N ASN A 170 18.71 25.60 25.98
CA ASN A 170 18.55 26.39 27.21
C ASN A 170 19.11 25.71 28.47
N VAL A 171 19.95 24.68 28.35
CA VAL A 171 20.35 23.84 29.51
C VAL A 171 21.86 23.91 29.76
N PRO A 172 22.31 24.33 30.97
CA PRO A 172 23.72 24.30 31.35
C PRO A 172 24.23 22.87 31.62
N SER A 173 25.57 22.69 31.69
CA SER A 173 26.23 21.38 31.77
C SER A 173 25.66 20.47 32.87
N VAL A 174 25.12 19.31 32.46
CA VAL A 174 24.19 18.52 33.27
C VAL A 174 24.79 17.25 33.86
N SER A 175 24.46 17.00 35.14
CA SER A 175 24.68 15.75 35.87
C SER A 175 23.90 14.57 35.24
N LYS A 176 24.31 13.33 35.53
CA LYS A 176 23.69 12.10 34.98
C LYS A 176 22.18 12.01 35.22
N ILE A 177 21.71 12.45 36.39
CA ILE A 177 20.28 12.45 36.76
C ILE A 177 19.48 13.42 35.89
N HIS A 178 20.03 14.61 35.62
CA HIS A 178 19.35 15.58 34.76
C HIS A 178 19.26 15.08 33.31
N ARG A 179 20.31 14.41 32.79
CA ARG A 179 20.29 13.81 31.45
C ARG A 179 19.16 12.79 31.29
N MET A 180 19.03 11.87 32.26
CA MET A 180 17.93 10.89 32.27
C MET A 180 16.55 11.56 32.28
N LYS A 181 16.38 12.63 33.07
CA LYS A 181 15.13 13.40 33.10
C LYS A 181 14.81 14.06 31.75
N TYR A 182 15.81 14.63 31.08
CA TYR A 182 15.62 15.22 29.76
C TYR A 182 15.33 14.20 28.68
N GLU A 183 15.99 13.04 28.70
CA GLU A 183 15.70 11.95 27.78
C GLU A 183 14.23 11.53 27.89
N SER A 184 13.74 11.32 29.12
CA SER A 184 12.31 11.05 29.37
C SER A 184 11.41 12.18 28.84
N MET A 185 11.74 13.45 29.11
CA MET A 185 10.93 14.58 28.63
C MET A 185 10.90 14.71 27.09
N ILE A 186 12.02 14.41 26.43
CA ILE A 186 12.10 14.39 24.96
C ILE A 186 11.22 13.26 24.41
N GLU A 187 11.27 12.08 25.03
CA GLU A 187 10.44 10.95 24.65
C GLU A 187 8.95 11.25 24.84
N ASP A 188 8.56 11.84 25.96
CA ASP A 188 7.18 12.30 26.21
C ASP A 188 6.72 13.32 25.16
N LYS A 189 7.56 14.31 24.84
CA LYS A 189 7.24 15.34 23.82
C LYS A 189 7.09 14.71 22.44
N LEU A 190 7.94 13.75 22.08
CA LEU A 190 7.83 13.01 20.81
C LEU A 190 6.54 12.18 20.75
N LEU A 191 6.18 11.49 21.84
CA LEU A 191 4.93 10.73 21.93
C LEU A 191 3.70 11.62 21.77
N MET A 192 3.70 12.80 22.39
CA MET A 192 2.62 13.78 22.24
C MET A 192 2.52 14.27 20.79
N LYS A 193 3.64 14.68 20.17
CA LYS A 193 3.64 15.13 18.76
C LYS A 193 3.19 14.02 17.80
N ASN A 194 3.63 12.79 18.01
CA ASN A 194 3.21 11.64 17.21
C ASN A 194 1.70 11.38 17.36
N SER A 195 1.16 11.50 18.58
CA SER A 195 -0.29 11.37 18.83
C SER A 195 -1.09 12.43 18.06
N VAL A 196 -0.65 13.69 18.04
CA VAL A 196 -1.29 14.76 17.26
C VAL A 196 -1.26 14.46 15.76
N THR A 197 -0.16 13.91 15.27
CA THR A 197 -0.02 13.52 13.86
C THR A 197 -0.90 12.33 13.51
N ASN A 198 -0.99 11.33 14.39
CA ASN A 198 -1.93 10.20 14.26
C ASN A 198 -3.37 10.70 14.20
N MET A 199 -3.77 11.64 15.07
CA MET A 199 -5.12 12.24 15.03
C MET A 199 -5.38 13.00 13.73
N SER A 200 -4.37 13.72 13.23
CA SER A 200 -4.46 14.41 11.94
C SER A 200 -4.61 13.43 10.77
N CYS A 201 -3.91 12.30 10.83
CA CYS A 201 -4.03 11.21 9.86
C CYS A 201 -5.43 10.59 9.89
N LEU A 202 -5.96 10.27 11.09
CA LEU A 202 -7.31 9.74 11.25
C LEU A 202 -8.39 10.70 10.75
N ARG A 203 -8.23 12.01 10.98
CA ARG A 203 -9.16 13.02 10.45
C ARG A 203 -9.20 13.02 8.92
N GLN A 204 -8.03 12.93 8.28
CA GLN A 204 -7.94 12.87 6.82
C GLN A 204 -8.50 11.56 6.27
N LEU A 205 -8.19 10.43 6.92
CA LEU A 205 -8.77 9.14 6.59
C LEU A 205 -10.31 9.18 6.66
N ASN A 206 -10.88 9.77 7.71
CA ASN A 206 -12.33 9.93 7.86
C ASN A 206 -12.94 10.74 6.71
N GLU A 207 -12.29 11.83 6.31
CA GLU A 207 -12.71 12.63 5.16
C GLU A 207 -12.66 11.82 3.86
N TYR A 208 -11.59 11.04 3.65
CA TYR A 208 -11.41 10.27 2.43
C TYR A 208 -12.39 9.10 2.33
N VAL A 209 -12.55 8.33 3.40
CA VAL A 209 -13.53 7.24 3.48
C VAL A 209 -14.95 7.80 3.40
N GLY A 210 -15.24 8.92 4.07
CA GLY A 210 -16.54 9.60 4.00
C GLY A 210 -16.94 9.93 2.56
N ARG A 211 -16.03 10.51 1.76
CA ARG A 211 -16.28 10.80 0.34
C ARG A 211 -16.55 9.54 -0.50
N VAL A 212 -15.84 8.44 -0.23
CA VAL A 212 -16.08 7.17 -0.93
C VAL A 212 -17.47 6.61 -0.58
N LEU A 213 -17.87 6.68 0.69
CA LEU A 213 -19.19 6.24 1.14
C LEU A 213 -20.31 7.14 0.62
N GLU A 214 -20.09 8.46 0.53
CA GLU A 214 -21.00 9.40 -0.11
C GLU A 214 -21.21 9.04 -1.59
N LEU A 215 -20.12 8.81 -2.33
CA LEU A 215 -20.19 8.35 -3.72
C LEU A 215 -20.93 7.01 -3.85
N GLN A 216 -20.66 6.05 -2.96
CA GLN A 216 -21.36 4.77 -2.93
C GLN A 216 -22.86 4.97 -2.70
N ALA A 217 -23.25 5.86 -1.77
CA ALA A 217 -24.64 6.15 -1.48
C ALA A 217 -25.36 6.83 -2.66
N GLU A 218 -24.70 7.75 -3.37
CA GLU A 218 -25.24 8.41 -4.56
C GLU A 218 -25.45 7.42 -5.72
N LEU A 219 -24.48 6.53 -5.95
CA LEU A 219 -24.54 5.54 -7.03
C LEU A 219 -25.56 4.43 -6.74
N ASN A 220 -25.71 4.05 -5.48
CA ASN A 220 -26.65 3.01 -5.05
C ASN A 220 -28.04 3.56 -4.66
N ALA A 221 -28.31 4.86 -4.83
CA ALA A 221 -29.59 5.48 -4.44
C ALA A 221 -30.82 4.84 -5.09
N ASN A 222 -30.65 4.19 -6.25
CA ASN A 222 -31.70 3.49 -6.98
C ASN A 222 -31.71 1.96 -6.77
N HIS A 223 -30.75 1.42 -6.01
CA HIS A 223 -30.58 -0.02 -5.78
C HIS A 223 -30.98 -0.36 -4.34
N GLU A 224 -32.06 -1.13 -4.18
CA GLU A 224 -32.46 -1.68 -2.88
C GLU A 224 -31.56 -2.89 -2.53
N GLY A 225 -30.55 -2.66 -1.70
CA GLY A 225 -29.69 -3.71 -1.16
C GLY A 225 -28.44 -3.13 -0.50
N ASP A 226 -28.02 -3.73 0.61
CA ASP A 226 -26.73 -3.44 1.24
C ASP A 226 -25.63 -4.00 0.34
N THR A 227 -25.26 -3.21 -0.66
CA THR A 227 -24.47 -3.66 -1.80
C THR A 227 -22.99 -3.46 -1.53
N LEU A 228 -22.26 -4.48 -1.92
CA LEU A 228 -20.93 -4.81 -1.43
C LEU A 228 -19.80 -4.18 -2.28
N GLY A 229 -20.16 -3.64 -3.45
CA GLY A 229 -19.30 -2.85 -4.32
C GLY A 229 -19.95 -1.50 -4.65
N LEU A 230 -19.15 -0.56 -5.13
CA LEU A 230 -19.55 0.83 -5.40
C LEU A 230 -20.76 0.98 -6.34
N PHE A 231 -21.00 0.00 -7.21
CA PHE A 231 -22.03 0.05 -8.26
C PHE A 231 -23.14 -0.99 -8.08
N GLY A 232 -23.45 -1.43 -6.85
CA GLY A 232 -24.77 -1.97 -6.55
C GLY A 232 -25.08 -3.41 -6.99
N GLU A 233 -24.16 -4.14 -7.62
CA GLU A 233 -24.48 -5.42 -8.27
C GLU A 233 -23.61 -6.63 -7.85
N ASN A 234 -23.18 -6.76 -6.59
CA ASN A 234 -22.28 -7.85 -6.13
C ASN A 234 -21.06 -8.09 -7.07
N ARG A 235 -20.68 -7.04 -7.81
CA ARG A 235 -19.63 -7.02 -8.82
C ARG A 235 -18.52 -6.17 -8.25
N LEU A 236 -17.33 -6.76 -8.18
CA LEU A 236 -16.12 -6.06 -7.80
C LEU A 236 -15.56 -5.34 -9.03
N THR A 237 -15.33 -4.05 -8.89
CA THR A 237 -14.66 -3.23 -9.90
C THR A 237 -13.18 -3.06 -9.57
N SER A 238 -12.41 -2.52 -10.52
CA SER A 238 -11.03 -2.13 -10.26
C SER A 238 -10.91 -1.13 -9.10
N GLY A 239 -11.85 -0.20 -8.96
CA GLY A 239 -11.92 0.77 -7.85
C GLY A 239 -12.17 0.11 -6.50
N ASP A 240 -13.09 -0.86 -6.44
CA ASP A 240 -13.36 -1.61 -5.20
C ASP A 240 -12.10 -2.35 -4.74
N LEU A 241 -11.39 -3.02 -5.64
CA LEU A 241 -10.22 -3.82 -5.30
C LEU A 241 -9.06 -3.00 -4.74
N ILE A 242 -8.80 -1.80 -5.29
CA ILE A 242 -7.74 -0.94 -4.76
C ILE A 242 -8.10 -0.39 -3.38
N ILE A 243 -9.36 -0.02 -3.15
CA ILE A 243 -9.84 0.40 -1.82
C ILE A 243 -9.67 -0.74 -0.82
N LEU A 244 -10.13 -1.93 -1.17
CA LEU A 244 -10.01 -3.12 -0.34
C LEU A 244 -8.55 -3.45 -0.04
N ALA A 245 -7.65 -3.29 -1.01
CA ALA A 245 -6.23 -3.55 -0.80
C ALA A 245 -5.60 -2.61 0.22
N HIS A 246 -5.95 -1.31 0.19
CA HIS A 246 -5.51 -0.36 1.21
C HIS A 246 -6.07 -0.69 2.60
N ILE A 247 -7.37 -0.96 2.71
CA ILE A 247 -8.00 -1.31 3.98
C ILE A 247 -7.42 -2.62 4.54
N TYR A 248 -7.15 -3.60 3.68
CA TYR A 248 -6.49 -4.85 4.05
C TYR A 248 -5.11 -4.62 4.65
N VAL A 249 -4.31 -3.72 4.07
CA VAL A 249 -3.00 -3.34 4.63
C VAL A 249 -3.16 -2.68 6.00
N TRP A 250 -4.13 -1.77 6.16
CA TRP A 250 -4.34 -1.04 7.42
C TRP A 250 -4.89 -1.89 8.56
N THR A 251 -5.66 -2.93 8.24
CA THR A 251 -6.35 -3.79 9.22
C THR A 251 -5.55 -5.04 9.59
N ARG A 252 -4.37 -5.24 9.00
CA ARG A 252 -3.55 -6.42 9.26
C ARG A 252 -3.04 -6.44 10.71
N ALA A 253 -3.25 -7.58 11.37
CA ALA A 253 -2.78 -7.82 12.73
C ALA A 253 -1.24 -7.82 12.88
N ALA A 254 -0.50 -7.92 11.77
CA ALA A 254 0.96 -7.90 11.78
C ALA A 254 1.56 -6.52 12.07
N LEU A 255 0.77 -5.45 11.94
CA LEU A 255 1.20 -4.10 12.27
C LEU A 255 1.20 -3.89 13.80
N PRO A 256 2.32 -3.41 14.40
CA PRO A 256 2.44 -3.14 15.83
C PRO A 256 1.48 -2.07 16.35
N ASP A 257 1.34 -0.96 15.62
CA ASP A 257 0.41 0.13 15.94
C ASP A 257 -0.82 0.04 15.03
N GLN A 258 -1.95 -0.29 15.65
CA GLN A 258 -3.23 -0.57 15.00
C GLN A 258 -4.24 0.57 15.18
N PHE A 259 -3.77 1.82 15.29
CA PHE A 259 -4.64 2.99 15.46
C PHE A 259 -5.68 3.14 14.34
N ILE A 260 -5.32 2.84 13.09
CA ILE A 260 -6.26 2.90 11.94
C ILE A 260 -7.33 1.81 12.06
N LYS A 261 -6.93 0.55 12.32
CA LYS A 261 -7.87 -0.55 12.52
C LYS A 261 -8.87 -0.22 13.64
N THR A 262 -8.36 0.23 14.78
CA THR A 262 -9.19 0.61 15.94
C THR A 262 -10.16 1.74 15.60
N PHE A 263 -9.77 2.66 14.74
CA PHE A 263 -10.63 3.74 14.26
C PHE A 263 -11.70 3.22 13.30
N LEU A 264 -11.34 2.39 12.32
CA LEU A 264 -12.27 1.80 11.36
C LEU A 264 -13.31 0.93 12.06
N ASP A 265 -12.89 0.08 13.01
CA ASP A 265 -13.80 -0.78 13.77
C ASP A 265 -14.81 0.02 14.62
N LYS A 266 -14.46 1.25 15.04
CA LYS A 266 -15.34 2.13 15.82
C LYS A 266 -16.26 2.98 14.95
N SER A 267 -15.72 3.59 13.90
CA SER A 267 -16.44 4.55 13.05
C SER A 267 -17.22 3.87 11.93
N TYR A 268 -16.69 2.76 11.38
CA TYR A 268 -17.20 2.08 10.20
C TYR A 268 -17.13 0.55 10.35
N PRO A 269 -17.84 -0.06 11.33
CA PRO A 269 -17.74 -1.49 11.62
C PRO A 269 -18.16 -2.37 10.43
N HIS A 270 -19.07 -1.89 9.59
CA HIS A 270 -19.53 -2.59 8.39
C HIS A 270 -18.38 -2.87 7.41
N ILE A 271 -17.43 -1.95 7.25
CA ILE A 271 -16.30 -2.09 6.32
C ILE A 271 -15.41 -3.26 6.70
N SER A 272 -15.09 -3.41 7.99
CA SER A 272 -14.25 -4.52 8.46
C SER A 272 -14.92 -5.87 8.23
N THR A 273 -16.21 -5.98 8.56
CA THR A 273 -16.98 -7.22 8.33
C THR A 273 -17.12 -7.53 6.83
N GLN A 274 -17.37 -6.52 6.01
CA GLN A 274 -17.47 -6.67 4.56
C GLN A 274 -16.15 -7.10 3.94
N LEU A 275 -15.02 -6.55 4.39
CA LEU A 275 -13.69 -6.95 3.92
C LEU A 275 -13.42 -8.43 4.21
N GLU A 276 -13.69 -8.89 5.43
CA GLU A 276 -13.47 -10.30 5.81
C GLU A 276 -14.34 -11.24 4.97
N HIS A 277 -15.61 -10.88 4.78
CA HIS A 277 -16.54 -11.64 3.94
C HIS A 277 -16.05 -11.72 2.49
N LEU A 278 -15.60 -10.59 1.91
CA LEU A 278 -15.07 -10.53 0.55
C LEU A 278 -13.82 -11.38 0.34
N LEU A 279 -12.91 -11.32 1.31
CA LEU A 279 -11.71 -12.11 1.27
C LEU A 279 -12.06 -13.60 1.26
N GLN A 280 -12.98 -14.04 2.12
CA GLN A 280 -13.35 -15.45 2.22
C GLN A 280 -14.16 -15.97 1.02
N GLU A 281 -15.13 -15.22 0.53
CA GLU A 281 -16.07 -15.71 -0.49
C GLU A 281 -15.60 -15.53 -1.93
N ARG A 282 -14.77 -14.53 -2.20
CA ARG A 282 -14.42 -14.12 -3.58
C ARG A 282 -12.93 -14.16 -3.85
N ILE A 283 -12.14 -13.51 -2.99
CA ILE A 283 -10.71 -13.32 -3.28
C ILE A 283 -9.92 -14.60 -2.99
N ASN A 284 -10.03 -15.19 -1.80
CA ASN A 284 -9.26 -16.38 -1.43
C ASN A 284 -9.45 -17.54 -2.42
N PRO A 285 -10.70 -17.91 -2.82
CA PRO A 285 -10.90 -18.97 -3.81
C PRO A 285 -10.28 -18.68 -5.18
N ALA A 286 -10.27 -17.40 -5.58
CA ALA A 286 -9.66 -16.99 -6.85
C ALA A 286 -8.13 -17.03 -6.78
N THR A 287 -7.55 -16.69 -5.62
CA THR A 287 -6.10 -16.62 -5.43
C THR A 287 -5.44 -17.97 -5.21
N ASP A 288 -6.17 -18.96 -4.68
CA ASP A 288 -5.63 -20.30 -4.35
C ASP A 288 -5.11 -21.05 -5.57
N HIS A 289 -5.62 -20.75 -6.76
CA HIS A 289 -5.24 -21.37 -8.02
C HIS A 289 -4.08 -20.67 -8.73
N VAL A 290 -3.60 -19.54 -8.20
CA VAL A 290 -2.57 -18.72 -8.84
C VAL A 290 -1.18 -19.23 -8.48
N GLN A 291 -0.37 -19.49 -9.50
CA GLN A 291 1.01 -19.91 -9.30
C GLN A 291 1.88 -18.70 -8.94
N ILE A 292 2.37 -18.69 -7.71
CA ILE A 292 3.38 -17.73 -7.24
C ILE A 292 4.75 -18.43 -7.26
N ARG A 293 5.69 -17.88 -8.03
CA ARG A 293 7.05 -18.43 -8.15
C ARG A 293 8.13 -17.48 -7.63
N LEU A 294 9.28 -18.08 -7.30
CA LEU A 294 10.50 -17.32 -7.05
C LEU A 294 11.05 -16.71 -8.35
N PRO A 295 11.76 -15.58 -8.27
CA PRO A 295 12.41 -14.99 -9.42
C PRO A 295 13.52 -15.89 -9.95
N SER A 296 13.70 -15.86 -11.28
CA SER A 296 14.90 -16.42 -11.91
C SER A 296 16.14 -15.59 -11.57
N PHE A 297 17.33 -16.09 -11.91
CA PHE A 297 18.57 -15.37 -11.61
C PHE A 297 18.58 -13.95 -12.21
N THR A 298 18.05 -13.75 -13.42
CA THR A 298 18.00 -12.44 -14.10
C THR A 298 16.95 -11.50 -13.53
N GLU A 299 15.91 -12.04 -12.90
CA GLU A 299 14.86 -11.24 -12.25
C GLU A 299 15.21 -10.86 -10.81
N SER A 300 16.09 -11.66 -10.17
CA SER A 300 16.42 -11.47 -8.76
C SER A 300 17.15 -10.13 -8.50
N PRO A 301 16.93 -9.51 -7.33
CA PRO A 301 17.57 -8.24 -6.97
C PRO A 301 18.98 -8.55 -6.46
N ASN A 302 19.89 -8.88 -7.37
CA ASN A 302 21.28 -9.19 -7.04
C ASN A 302 22.21 -8.10 -7.58
N LEU A 303 23.41 -8.00 -6.99
CA LEU A 303 24.39 -6.97 -7.34
C LEU A 303 24.73 -6.97 -8.83
N PHE A 304 24.82 -8.15 -9.46
CA PHE A 304 25.15 -8.28 -10.87
C PHE A 304 24.05 -7.66 -11.75
N ASN A 305 22.78 -7.97 -11.46
CA ASN A 305 21.65 -7.43 -12.19
C ASN A 305 21.52 -5.92 -11.97
N SER A 306 21.67 -5.43 -10.74
CA SER A 306 21.63 -3.99 -10.49
C SER A 306 22.74 -3.23 -11.22
N ILE A 307 23.96 -3.78 -11.30
CA ILE A 307 25.03 -3.19 -12.12
C ILE A 307 24.67 -3.24 -13.61
N LYS A 308 24.14 -4.37 -14.08
CA LYS A 308 23.72 -4.53 -15.47
C LYS A 308 22.66 -3.48 -15.85
N HIS A 309 21.67 -3.24 -14.99
CA HIS A 309 20.63 -2.23 -15.20
C HIS A 309 21.14 -0.79 -15.06
N LEU A 310 22.27 -0.54 -14.39
CA LEU A 310 22.90 0.79 -14.32
C LEU A 310 23.76 1.13 -15.54
N VAL A 311 24.23 0.12 -16.28
CA VAL A 311 25.18 0.29 -17.39
C VAL A 311 24.49 0.32 -18.76
N ILE A 312 23.26 -0.21 -18.84
CA ILE A 312 22.41 -0.22 -20.04
C ILE A 312 21.51 1.01 -20.03
#